data_AF-A0A7L3N8W5-F1
#
_entry.id   AF-A0A7L3N8W5-F1
#
_cell.length_a   1.000
_cell.length_b   1.000
_cell.length_c   1.000
_cell.angle_alpha   90.00
_cell.angle_beta   90.00
_cell.angle_gamma   90.00
#
_symmetry.space_group_name_H-M   'P 1'
#
loop_
_entity.id
_entity.type
_entity.pdbx_description
1 polymer ?
#
loop_
_entity_poly.entity_id
_entity_poly.type
_entity_poly.pdbx_seq_one_letter_code
_entity_poly.pdbx_strand_id
1 'polypeptide(L)'
;LEEIFADPTKESRMRDLGGKDPSPPELLKKIEQLEVELLKKEEKLLETDFLHEHVSRMTDRIRAMAENGKQDTLLLAKRISELQKKIKDRNRKMMALVAELSMKQALTIKLQHEMRGKEQFLITVSSRIAQGLPPPRETENEWLKILRNKKMQKEAAEARAQRAAEEERAAEPSCVHTTAEQRPNAYIPDDAFSLPLPRPYGALAPFKPSEPGSNMRHFRKPTLKPIEI
;
A
#
# COMPACT_ATOMS: atom_id res chain seq x y z
N LEU A 1 -61.61 92.64 -0.53
CA LEU A 1 -61.41 91.76 0.64
C LEU A 1 -59.94 91.37 0.83
N GLU A 2 -59.12 91.32 -0.23
CA GLU A 2 -57.67 91.02 -0.13
C GLU A 2 -56.81 92.18 0.41
N GLU A 3 -57.22 93.44 0.22
CA GLU A 3 -56.51 94.62 0.76
C GLU A 3 -56.41 94.63 2.29
N ILE A 4 -57.35 94.01 3.00
CA ILE A 4 -57.39 93.97 4.46
C ILE A 4 -56.37 92.94 5.01
N PHE A 5 -55.89 92.02 4.18
CA PHE A 5 -54.92 90.99 4.56
C PHE A 5 -53.46 91.34 4.22
N ALA A 6 -53.23 92.41 3.45
CA ALA A 6 -51.91 92.88 3.03
C ALA A 6 -51.33 93.99 3.92
N ASP A 7 -52.08 94.47 4.92
CA ASP A 7 -51.65 95.57 5.80
C ASP A 7 -50.71 95.05 6.91
N PRO A 8 -49.41 95.44 6.92
CA PRO A 8 -48.39 94.91 7.82
C PRO A 8 -48.49 95.43 9.27
N THR A 9 -49.50 96.25 9.58
CA THR A 9 -49.68 96.93 10.87
C THR A 9 -50.50 96.13 11.91
N LYS A 10 -50.93 94.91 11.59
CA LYS A 10 -51.76 94.07 12.48
C LYS A 10 -50.92 93.22 13.45
N GLU A 11 -50.98 93.57 14.74
CA GLU A 11 -50.25 92.93 15.84
C GLU A 11 -50.48 91.41 15.98
N SER A 12 -51.64 90.87 15.58
CA SER A 12 -51.95 89.43 15.72
C SER A 12 -51.19 88.51 14.75
N ARG A 13 -50.44 89.07 13.78
CA ARG A 13 -49.60 88.33 12.82
C ARG A 13 -48.10 88.52 13.02
N MET A 14 -47.67 89.42 13.90
CA MET A 14 -46.26 89.63 14.20
C MET A 14 -45.81 88.68 15.31
N ARG A 15 -44.91 87.75 14.97
CA ARG A 15 -44.18 86.97 15.97
C ARG A 15 -42.92 87.75 16.32
N ASP A 16 -42.87 88.30 17.52
CA ASP A 16 -41.66 88.94 18.04
C ASP A 16 -40.60 87.84 18.21
N LEU A 17 -39.65 87.79 17.27
CA LEU A 17 -38.62 86.76 17.27
C LEU A 17 -37.54 87.00 18.33
N GLY A 18 -37.57 88.16 19.00
CA GLY A 18 -36.57 88.55 19.98
C GLY A 18 -35.18 88.71 19.34
N GLY A 19 -34.35 89.52 19.98
CA GLY A 19 -33.05 89.91 19.45
C GLY A 19 -33.00 91.41 19.18
N LYS A 20 -31.81 91.98 19.33
CA LYS A 20 -31.53 93.36 18.97
C LYS A 20 -30.77 93.35 17.66
N ASP A 21 -31.17 94.21 16.73
CA ASP A 21 -30.38 94.46 15.53
C ASP A 21 -29.07 95.10 15.98
N PRO A 22 -27.93 94.44 15.76
CA PRO A 22 -26.65 94.97 16.19
C PRO A 22 -26.38 96.26 15.42
N SER A 23 -25.94 97.27 16.16
CA SER A 23 -25.53 98.53 15.57
C SER A 23 -24.31 98.33 14.65
N PRO A 24 -24.11 99.17 13.62
CA PRO A 24 -22.94 99.09 12.75
C PRO A 24 -21.58 98.92 13.49
N PRO A 25 -21.29 99.60 14.62
CA PRO A 25 -20.05 99.38 15.36
C PRO A 25 -20.00 98.03 16.11
N GLU A 26 -21.13 97.46 16.52
CA GLU A 26 -21.18 96.12 17.14
C GLU A 26 -20.90 95.03 16.10
N LEU A 27 -21.41 95.20 14.88
CA LEU A 27 -21.10 94.33 13.74
C LEU A 27 -19.61 94.37 13.40
N LEU A 28 -19.01 95.56 13.33
CA LEU A 28 -17.57 95.72 13.06
C LEU A 28 -16.71 95.02 14.12
N LYS A 29 -17.01 95.20 15.41
CA LYS A 29 -16.30 94.47 16.48
C LYS A 29 -16.47 92.96 16.37
N LYS A 30 -17.65 92.49 15.93
CA LYS A 30 -17.88 91.06 15.74
C LYS A 30 -17.11 90.50 14.55
N ILE A 31 -16.99 91.26 13.46
CA ILE A 31 -16.16 90.92 12.31
C ILE A 31 -14.70 90.80 12.73
N GLU A 32 -14.16 91.79 13.44
CA GLU A 32 -12.77 91.75 13.94
C GLU A 32 -12.51 90.51 14.83
N GLN A 33 -13.45 90.17 15.72
CA GLN A 33 -13.34 88.95 16.53
C GLN A 33 -13.30 87.68 15.69
N LEU A 34 -14.17 87.59 14.69
CA LEU A 34 -14.25 86.43 13.79
C LEU A 34 -13.00 86.32 12.92
N GLU A 35 -12.43 87.44 12.47
CA GLU A 35 -11.17 87.47 11.71
C GLU A 35 -10.00 86.93 12.56
N VAL A 36 -9.90 87.34 13.82
CA VAL A 36 -8.86 86.81 14.73
C VAL A 36 -9.06 85.32 15.00
N GLU A 37 -10.30 84.87 15.18
CA GLU A 37 -10.60 83.44 15.35
C GLU A 37 -10.31 82.63 14.09
N LEU A 38 -10.60 83.18 12.91
CA LEU A 38 -10.33 82.56 11.61
C LEU A 38 -8.83 82.37 11.43
N LEU A 39 -8.03 83.42 11.63
CA LEU A 39 -6.57 83.36 11.53
C LEU A 39 -5.97 82.29 12.46
N LYS A 40 -6.46 82.20 13.70
CA LYS A 40 -6.03 81.17 14.66
C LYS A 40 -6.40 79.75 14.22
N LYS A 41 -7.51 79.57 13.51
CA LYS A 41 -7.91 78.26 12.97
C LYS A 41 -7.10 77.91 11.73
N GLU A 42 -6.81 78.86 10.86
CA GLU A 42 -5.96 78.67 9.68
C GLU A 42 -4.53 78.28 10.07
N GLU A 43 -3.95 78.97 11.05
CA GLU A 43 -2.63 78.61 11.59
C GLU A 43 -2.60 77.16 12.12
N LYS A 44 -3.58 76.80 12.95
CA LYS A 44 -3.71 75.43 13.46
C LYS A 44 -3.92 74.39 12.35
N LEU A 45 -4.70 74.74 11.32
CA LEU A 45 -4.96 73.85 10.20
C LEU A 45 -3.65 73.54 9.46
N LEU A 46 -2.84 74.56 9.18
CA LEU A 46 -1.53 74.40 8.56
C LEU A 46 -0.57 73.54 9.40
N GLU A 47 -0.57 73.73 10.73
CA GLU A 47 0.21 72.86 11.64
C GLU A 47 -0.24 71.40 11.55
N THR A 48 -1.56 71.16 11.57
CA THR A 48 -2.11 69.80 11.48
C THR A 48 -1.85 69.15 10.13
N ASP A 49 -1.89 69.91 9.04
CA ASP A 49 -1.60 69.41 7.69
C ASP A 49 -0.13 69.00 7.57
N PHE A 50 0.79 69.82 8.09
CA PHE A 50 2.21 69.48 8.11
C PHE A 50 2.49 68.21 8.94
N LEU A 51 1.84 68.08 10.11
CA LEU A 51 1.93 66.87 10.93
C LEU A 51 1.35 65.66 10.21
N HIS A 52 0.21 65.81 9.53
CA HIS A 52 -0.43 64.75 8.77
C HIS A 52 0.49 64.25 7.64
N GLU A 53 1.06 65.16 6.84
CA GLU A 53 2.01 64.80 5.78
C GLU A 53 3.22 64.05 6.35
N HIS A 54 3.75 64.50 7.49
CA HIS A 54 4.87 63.85 8.14
C HIS A 54 4.53 62.42 8.59
N VAL A 55 3.40 62.24 9.27
CA VAL A 55 2.93 60.93 9.76
C VAL A 55 2.61 60.01 8.59
N SER A 56 1.97 60.51 7.52
CA SER A 56 1.67 59.74 6.31
C SER A 56 2.97 59.24 5.66
N ARG A 57 3.97 60.11 5.50
CA ARG A 57 5.29 59.71 4.95
C ARG A 57 5.99 58.67 5.83
N MET A 58 5.93 58.80 7.15
CA MET A 58 6.50 57.79 8.06
C MET A 58 5.75 56.45 7.93
N THR A 59 4.43 56.49 7.85
CA THR A 59 3.58 55.31 7.72
C THR A 59 3.85 54.56 6.42
N ASP A 60 3.98 55.28 5.30
CA ASP A 60 4.29 54.68 4.00
C ASP A 60 5.68 54.03 3.98
N ARG A 61 6.68 54.65 4.63
CA ARG A 61 8.00 54.05 4.80
C ARG A 61 7.94 52.75 5.60
N ILE A 62 7.22 52.74 6.72
CA ILE A 62 7.05 51.52 7.54
C ILE A 62 6.32 50.44 6.75
N ARG A 63 5.28 50.80 5.99
CA ARG A 63 4.55 49.88 5.13
C ARG A 63 5.46 49.25 4.08
N ALA A 64 6.26 50.07 3.38
CA ALA A 64 7.20 49.57 2.38
C ALA A 64 8.26 48.63 2.99
N MET A 65 8.79 48.97 4.17
CA MET A 65 9.72 48.08 4.89
C MET A 65 9.05 46.77 5.30
N ALA A 66 7.81 46.81 5.79
CA ALA A 66 7.06 45.63 6.18
C ALA A 66 6.75 44.71 4.99
N GLU A 67 6.33 45.27 3.84
CA GLU A 67 6.07 44.50 2.63
C GLU A 67 7.34 43.84 2.08
N ASN A 68 8.48 44.57 2.06
CA ASN A 68 9.75 43.98 1.65
C ASN A 68 10.18 42.85 2.60
N GLY A 69 10.04 43.06 3.92
CA GLY A 69 10.39 42.04 4.92
C GLY A 69 9.53 40.77 4.82
N LYS A 70 8.24 40.89 4.44
CA LYS A 70 7.36 39.73 4.20
C LYS A 70 7.89 38.84 3.09
N GLN A 71 8.35 39.44 1.99
CA GLN A 71 8.86 38.69 0.84
C GLN A 71 10.14 37.91 1.18
N ASP A 72 11.08 38.54 1.88
CA ASP A 72 12.32 37.89 2.31
C ASP A 72 12.05 36.74 3.29
N THR A 73 11.12 36.97 4.24
CA THR A 73 10.70 35.94 5.20
C THR A 73 10.07 34.75 4.49
N LEU A 74 9.25 34.99 3.47
CA LEU A 74 8.63 33.94 2.66
C LEU A 74 9.67 33.14 1.87
N LEU A 75 10.65 33.80 1.25
CA LEU A 75 11.74 33.13 0.54
C LEU A 75 12.56 32.25 1.49
N LEU A 76 12.88 32.76 2.67
CA LEU A 76 13.57 32.00 3.71
C LEU A 76 12.75 30.78 4.16
N ALA A 77 11.45 30.95 4.40
CA ALA A 77 10.57 29.85 4.81
C ALA A 77 10.47 28.75 3.74
N LYS A 78 10.42 29.12 2.45
CA LYS A 78 10.49 28.16 1.34
C LYS A 78 11.81 27.39 1.34
N ARG A 79 12.93 28.09 1.46
CA ARG A 79 14.28 27.47 1.51
C ARG A 79 14.41 26.49 2.69
N ILE A 80 13.92 26.87 3.87
CA ILE A 80 13.90 26.01 5.05
C ILE A 80 13.05 24.76 4.81
N SER A 81 11.86 24.92 4.23
CA SER A 81 10.96 23.80 3.92
C SER A 81 11.60 22.81 2.95
N GLU A 82 12.30 23.29 1.92
CA GLU A 82 13.06 22.46 0.99
C GLU A 82 14.20 21.69 1.68
N LEU A 83 14.96 22.36 2.56
CA LEU A 83 16.02 21.70 3.32
C LEU A 83 15.46 20.63 4.27
N GLN A 84 14.35 20.92 4.96
CA GLN A 84 13.67 19.94 5.80
C GLN A 84 13.23 18.71 5.00
N LYS A 85 12.71 18.90 3.77
CA LYS A 85 12.36 17.79 2.88
C LYS A 85 13.59 16.95 2.53
N LYS A 86 14.70 17.58 2.14
CA LYS A 86 15.97 16.88 1.83
C LYS A 86 16.51 16.10 3.03
N ILE A 87 16.44 16.67 4.23
CA ILE A 87 16.84 15.99 5.47
C ILE A 87 15.97 14.76 5.72
N LYS A 88 14.64 14.89 5.61
CA LYS A 88 13.72 13.76 5.78
C LYS A 88 13.99 12.65 4.77
N ASP A 89 14.21 12.99 3.51
CA ASP A 89 14.52 12.01 2.46
C ASP A 89 15.86 11.31 2.72
N ARG A 90 16.88 12.04 3.19
CA ARG A 90 18.17 11.45 3.56
C ARG A 90 18.06 10.55 4.78
N ASN A 91 17.27 10.93 5.79
CA ASN A 91 17.02 10.10 6.97
C ASN A 91 16.30 8.80 6.61
N ARG A 92 15.33 8.84 5.67
CA ARG A 92 14.70 7.61 5.14
C ARG A 92 15.70 6.69 4.47
N LYS A 93 16.58 7.24 3.61
CA LYS A 93 17.66 6.46 2.97
C LYS A 93 18.63 5.87 4.00
N MET A 94 18.99 6.65 5.02
CA MET A 94 19.85 6.19 6.11
C MET A 94 19.19 5.04 6.88
N MET A 95 17.90 5.15 7.24
CA MET A 95 17.17 4.07 7.89
C MET A 95 17.11 2.79 7.04
N ALA A 96 16.89 2.91 5.73
CA ALA A 96 16.92 1.76 4.83
C ALA A 96 18.30 1.08 4.82
N LEU A 97 19.38 1.85 4.70
CA LEU A 97 20.75 1.32 4.73
C LEU A 97 21.09 0.67 6.07
N VAL A 98 20.64 1.24 7.19
CA VAL A 98 20.82 0.65 8.53
C VAL A 98 20.08 -0.68 8.65
N ALA A 99 18.86 -0.79 8.10
CA ALA A 99 18.11 -2.03 8.08
C ALA A 99 18.80 -3.10 7.21
N GLU A 100 19.28 -2.72 6.03
CA GLU A 100 20.07 -3.61 5.16
C GLU A 100 21.34 -4.10 5.85
N LEU A 101 22.07 -3.19 6.52
CA LEU A 101 23.27 -3.54 7.27
C LEU A 101 22.94 -4.52 8.40
N SER A 102 21.88 -4.27 9.17
CA SER A 102 21.43 -5.16 10.25
C SER A 102 21.08 -6.56 9.73
N MET A 103 20.38 -6.65 8.60
CA MET A 103 20.07 -7.93 7.96
C MET A 103 21.34 -8.67 7.53
N LYS A 104 22.30 -7.96 6.94
CA LYS A 104 23.60 -8.55 6.55
C LYS A 104 24.40 -9.00 7.76
N GLN A 105 24.44 -8.20 8.82
CA GLN A 105 25.10 -8.57 10.09
C GLN A 105 24.48 -9.83 10.69
N ALA A 106 23.14 -9.92 10.73
CA ALA A 106 22.44 -11.11 11.20
C ALA A 106 22.76 -12.34 10.34
N LEU A 107 22.87 -12.19 9.02
CA LEU A 107 23.29 -13.26 8.11
C LEU A 107 24.74 -13.70 8.40
N THR A 108 25.66 -12.76 8.57
CA THR A 108 27.06 -13.06 8.92
C THR A 108 27.16 -13.84 10.22
N ILE A 109 26.41 -13.44 11.26
CA ILE A 109 26.39 -14.15 12.54
C ILE A 109 25.86 -15.58 12.38
N LYS A 110 24.78 -15.77 11.60
CA LYS A 110 24.24 -17.11 11.31
C LYS A 110 25.27 -17.99 10.60
N LEU A 111 25.91 -17.47 9.55
CA LEU A 111 26.93 -18.21 8.80
C LEU A 111 28.15 -18.54 9.67
N GLN A 112 28.58 -17.62 10.54
CA GLN A 112 29.66 -17.88 11.51
C GLN A 112 29.28 -18.98 12.51
N HIS A 113 28.03 -19.00 12.96
CA HIS A 113 27.54 -20.06 13.84
C HIS A 113 27.52 -21.43 13.13
N GLU A 114 27.01 -21.49 11.89
CA GLU A 114 27.01 -22.70 11.08
C GLU A 114 28.42 -23.20 10.78
N MET A 115 29.34 -22.30 10.43
CA MET A 115 30.75 -22.63 10.18
C MET A 115 31.37 -23.28 11.42
N ARG A 116 31.20 -22.64 12.58
CA ARG A 116 31.71 -23.15 13.86
C ARG A 116 31.10 -24.52 14.20
N GLY A 117 29.80 -24.70 13.99
CA GLY A 117 29.13 -26.00 14.22
C GLY A 117 29.67 -27.10 13.31
N LYS A 118 29.86 -26.82 12.02
CA LYS A 118 30.46 -27.76 11.05
C LYS A 118 31.92 -28.06 11.37
N GLU A 119 32.69 -27.06 11.77
CA GLU A 119 34.10 -27.23 12.16
C GLU A 119 34.23 -28.13 13.40
N GLN A 120 33.42 -27.89 14.43
CA GLN A 120 33.36 -28.75 15.62
C GLN A 120 32.95 -30.19 15.27
N PHE A 121 31.97 -30.35 14.39
CA PHE A 121 31.56 -31.65 13.89
C PHE A 121 32.71 -32.36 13.16
N LEU A 122 33.41 -31.67 12.25
CA LEU A 122 34.56 -32.21 11.52
C LEU A 122 35.70 -32.60 12.46
N ILE A 123 36.03 -31.78 13.45
CA ILE A 123 37.04 -32.10 14.47
C ILE A 123 36.65 -33.40 15.20
N THR A 124 35.38 -33.51 15.62
CA THR A 124 34.86 -34.69 16.32
C THR A 124 34.96 -35.95 15.47
N VAL A 125 34.50 -35.89 14.22
CA VAL A 125 34.54 -37.02 13.29
C VAL A 125 35.98 -37.41 12.96
N SER A 126 36.84 -36.43 12.68
CA SER A 126 38.26 -36.68 12.36
C SER A 126 38.99 -37.36 13.52
N SER A 127 38.73 -36.91 14.76
CA SER A 127 39.28 -37.54 15.96
C SER A 127 38.81 -38.98 16.12
N ARG A 128 37.52 -39.27 15.89
CA ARG A 128 36.99 -40.64 15.93
C ARG A 128 37.59 -41.54 14.86
N ILE A 129 37.72 -41.04 13.63
CA ILE A 129 38.33 -41.79 12.53
C ILE A 129 39.80 -42.10 12.85
N ALA A 130 40.56 -41.14 13.39
CA ALA A 130 41.94 -41.35 13.81
C ALA A 130 42.06 -42.42 14.91
N GLN A 131 41.04 -42.54 15.76
CA GLN A 131 40.92 -43.58 16.79
C GLN A 131 40.34 -44.91 16.26
N GLY A 132 39.99 -45.01 14.98
CA GLY A 132 39.34 -46.19 14.38
C GLY A 132 37.89 -46.41 14.84
N LEU A 133 37.26 -45.41 15.46
CA LEU A 133 35.88 -45.47 15.92
C LEU A 133 34.91 -45.12 14.79
N PRO A 134 33.68 -45.69 14.79
CA PRO A 134 32.69 -45.39 13.78
C PRO A 134 32.22 -43.93 13.86
N PRO A 135 31.82 -43.33 12.72
CA PRO A 135 31.19 -42.01 12.69
C PRO A 135 29.98 -41.91 13.62
N PRO A 136 29.59 -40.69 14.04
CA PRO A 136 28.38 -40.47 14.83
C PRO A 136 27.13 -41.09 14.18
N ARG A 137 26.23 -41.64 15.00
CA ARG A 137 24.97 -42.29 14.54
C ARG A 137 24.10 -41.37 13.68
N GLU A 138 24.12 -40.08 13.96
CA GLU A 138 23.40 -39.07 13.17
C GLU A 138 23.88 -39.03 11.73
N THR A 139 25.20 -39.06 11.52
CA THR A 139 25.84 -39.08 10.20
C THR A 139 25.50 -40.35 9.43
N GLU A 140 25.48 -41.50 10.12
CA GLU A 140 25.06 -42.77 9.53
C GLU A 140 23.59 -42.73 9.07
N ASN A 141 22.70 -42.20 9.90
CA ASN A 141 21.29 -42.04 9.55
C ASN A 141 21.08 -41.11 8.34
N GLU A 142 21.83 -40.00 8.27
CA GLU A 142 21.81 -39.10 7.12
C GLU A 142 22.32 -39.79 5.84
N TRP A 143 23.39 -40.58 5.95
CA TRP A 143 23.91 -41.36 4.84
C TRP A 143 22.89 -42.37 4.31
N LEU A 144 22.22 -43.11 5.19
CA LEU A 144 21.17 -44.05 4.82
C LEU A 144 19.99 -43.35 4.13
N LYS A 145 19.61 -42.14 4.58
CA LYS A 145 18.58 -41.32 3.90
C LYS A 145 19.02 -40.94 2.48
N ILE A 146 20.28 -40.53 2.29
CA ILE A 146 20.82 -40.19 0.96
C ILE A 146 20.77 -41.41 0.03
N LEU A 147 21.18 -42.59 0.52
CA LEU A 147 21.12 -43.83 -0.25
C LEU A 147 19.68 -44.18 -0.67
N ARG A 148 18.73 -44.08 0.26
CA ARG A 148 17.31 -44.29 -0.02
C ARG A 148 16.79 -43.33 -1.09
N ASN A 149 17.09 -42.04 -0.95
CA ASN A 149 16.65 -41.03 -1.90
C ASN A 149 17.26 -41.24 -3.30
N LYS A 150 18.55 -41.60 -3.37
CA LYS A 150 19.20 -41.95 -4.64
C LYS A 150 18.53 -43.16 -5.31
N LYS A 151 18.18 -44.19 -4.53
CA LYS A 151 17.46 -45.38 -5.05
C LYS A 151 16.10 -44.97 -5.62
N MET A 152 15.31 -44.23 -4.85
CA MET A 152 14.01 -43.71 -5.30
C MET A 152 14.11 -42.86 -6.56
N GLN A 153 15.12 -41.99 -6.65
CA GLN A 153 15.34 -41.17 -7.84
C GLN A 153 15.70 -42.00 -9.07
N LYS A 154 16.54 -43.03 -8.91
CA LYS A 154 16.87 -43.98 -9.99
C LYS A 154 15.63 -44.73 -10.47
N GLU A 155 14.87 -45.32 -9.56
CA GLU A 155 13.63 -46.03 -9.89
C GLU A 155 12.62 -45.11 -10.58
N ALA A 156 12.48 -43.86 -10.11
CA ALA A 156 11.61 -42.88 -10.74
C ALA A 156 12.08 -42.47 -12.14
N ALA A 157 13.39 -42.37 -12.35
CA ALA A 157 13.97 -42.07 -13.67
C ALA A 157 13.79 -43.26 -14.63
N GLU A 158 14.02 -44.49 -14.16
CA GLU A 158 13.79 -45.72 -14.91
C GLU A 158 12.32 -45.86 -15.30
N ALA A 159 11.39 -45.65 -14.36
CA ALA A 159 9.96 -45.69 -14.65
C ALA A 159 9.52 -44.59 -15.65
N ARG A 160 10.15 -43.41 -15.63
CA ARG A 160 9.90 -42.37 -16.64
C ARG A 160 10.46 -42.75 -18.00
N ALA A 161 11.65 -43.33 -18.05
CA ALA A 161 12.27 -43.79 -19.29
C ALA A 161 11.46 -44.94 -19.92
N GLN A 162 10.97 -45.88 -19.10
CA GLN A 162 10.09 -46.96 -19.56
C GLN A 162 8.79 -46.41 -20.15
N ARG A 163 8.12 -45.47 -19.46
CA ARG A 163 6.91 -44.81 -20.00
C ARG A 163 7.17 -44.07 -21.31
N ALA A 164 8.27 -43.33 -21.40
CA ALA A 164 8.64 -42.63 -22.63
C ALA A 164 8.92 -43.61 -23.79
N ALA A 165 9.59 -44.73 -23.52
CA ALA A 165 9.83 -45.77 -24.53
C ALA A 165 8.53 -46.50 -24.93
N GLU A 166 7.60 -46.71 -24.00
CA GLU A 166 6.27 -47.24 -24.29
C GLU A 166 5.44 -46.27 -25.14
N GLU A 167 5.47 -44.97 -24.84
CA GLU A 167 4.82 -43.92 -25.63
C GLU A 167 5.43 -43.82 -27.04
N GLU A 168 6.76 -43.91 -27.17
CA GLU A 168 7.45 -43.92 -28.47
C GLU A 168 7.08 -45.15 -29.30
N ARG A 169 7.08 -46.35 -28.70
CA ARG A 169 6.62 -47.59 -29.35
C ARG A 169 5.14 -47.50 -29.75
N ALA A 170 4.30 -46.89 -28.91
CA ALA A 170 2.89 -46.70 -29.22
C ALA A 170 2.70 -45.71 -30.38
N ALA A 171 3.58 -44.73 -30.55
CA ALA A 171 3.54 -43.72 -31.62
C ALA A 171 4.02 -44.25 -33.00
N GLU A 172 4.46 -45.50 -33.10
CA GLU A 172 4.84 -46.11 -34.38
C GLU A 172 3.63 -46.20 -35.34
N PRO A 173 3.76 -45.84 -36.63
CA PRO A 173 2.64 -45.75 -37.58
C PRO A 173 1.83 -47.03 -37.81
N SER A 174 2.34 -48.21 -37.44
CA SER A 174 1.61 -49.48 -37.54
C SER A 174 0.76 -49.80 -36.30
N CYS A 175 0.81 -48.97 -35.26
CA CYS A 175 0.10 -49.18 -34.00
C CYS A 175 -1.24 -48.41 -33.98
N VAL A 176 -2.34 -49.10 -33.63
CA VAL A 176 -3.65 -48.45 -33.43
C VAL A 176 -3.70 -47.88 -32.01
N HIS A 177 -3.62 -46.55 -31.88
CA HIS A 177 -3.70 -45.88 -30.58
C HIS A 177 -5.08 -46.07 -29.93
N THR A 178 -5.13 -46.78 -28.79
CA THR A 178 -6.35 -46.91 -27.97
C THR A 178 -6.00 -46.78 -26.48
N THR A 179 -6.83 -46.05 -25.73
CA THR A 179 -6.72 -45.90 -24.26
C THR A 179 -7.44 -47.03 -23.51
N ALA A 180 -8.05 -47.97 -24.23
CA ALA A 180 -8.74 -49.10 -23.64
C ALA A 180 -7.73 -50.17 -23.22
N GLU A 181 -7.87 -50.71 -22.00
CA GLU A 181 -7.14 -51.91 -21.61
C GLU A 181 -7.39 -53.02 -22.63
N GLN A 182 -6.33 -53.59 -23.20
CA GLN A 182 -6.45 -54.68 -24.16
C GLN A 182 -7.06 -55.89 -23.47
N ARG A 183 -8.22 -56.34 -23.95
CA ARG A 183 -8.89 -57.52 -23.39
C ARG A 183 -8.01 -58.76 -23.62
N PRO A 184 -7.84 -59.64 -22.63
CA PRO A 184 -7.24 -60.96 -22.86
C PRO A 184 -7.97 -61.65 -24.00
N ASN A 185 -7.28 -61.84 -25.12
CA ASN A 185 -7.86 -62.40 -26.35
C ASN A 185 -7.69 -63.93 -26.43
N ALA A 186 -6.83 -64.49 -25.58
CA ALA A 186 -6.57 -65.92 -25.48
C ALA A 186 -6.39 -66.37 -24.03
N TYR A 187 -6.74 -67.62 -23.76
CA TYR A 187 -6.33 -68.31 -22.53
C TYR A 187 -5.27 -69.36 -22.84
N ILE A 188 -4.53 -69.73 -21.81
CA ILE A 188 -3.65 -70.90 -21.85
C ILE A 188 -4.42 -72.02 -21.15
N PRO A 189 -4.76 -73.12 -21.85
CA PRO A 189 -5.42 -74.25 -21.22
C PRO A 189 -4.48 -74.96 -20.23
N ASP A 190 -4.98 -75.26 -19.03
CA ASP A 190 -4.23 -76.01 -17.98
C ASP A 190 -4.40 -77.54 -18.10
N ASP A 191 -4.99 -78.04 -19.19
CA ASP A 191 -5.24 -79.47 -19.39
C ASP A 191 -3.95 -80.22 -19.80
N ALA A 192 -3.66 -81.32 -19.08
CA ALA A 192 -2.44 -82.13 -19.23
C ALA A 192 -2.23 -82.76 -20.64
N PHE A 193 -3.26 -82.80 -21.47
CA PHE A 193 -3.22 -83.37 -22.83
C PHE A 193 -3.17 -82.31 -23.94
N SER A 194 -3.12 -81.02 -23.59
CA SER A 194 -3.08 -79.91 -24.54
C SER A 194 -1.77 -79.14 -24.44
N LEU A 195 -1.21 -78.75 -25.59
CA LEU A 195 -0.02 -77.89 -25.61
C LEU A 195 -0.37 -76.53 -24.98
N PRO A 196 0.55 -75.91 -24.21
CA PRO A 196 0.36 -74.60 -23.55
C PRO A 196 0.47 -73.46 -24.56
N LEU A 197 -0.31 -73.55 -25.64
CA LEU A 197 -0.41 -72.54 -26.67
C LEU A 197 -1.64 -71.68 -26.39
N PRO A 198 -1.53 -70.34 -26.49
CA PRO A 198 -2.64 -69.44 -26.26
C PRO A 198 -3.75 -69.73 -27.27
N ARG A 199 -4.93 -70.11 -26.78
CA ARG A 199 -6.13 -70.39 -27.59
C ARG A 199 -7.10 -69.21 -27.51
N PRO A 200 -7.63 -68.74 -28.65
CA PRO A 200 -8.63 -67.67 -28.62
C PRO A 200 -9.90 -68.15 -27.92
N TYR A 201 -10.54 -67.27 -27.15
CA TYR A 201 -11.76 -67.61 -26.40
C TYR A 201 -13.01 -67.88 -27.28
N GLY A 202 -12.92 -67.67 -28.60
CA GLY A 202 -14.03 -67.91 -29.52
C GLY A 202 -15.27 -67.04 -29.22
N ALA A 203 -16.46 -67.53 -29.57
CA ALA A 203 -17.72 -66.79 -29.40
C ALA A 203 -18.14 -66.59 -27.92
N LEU A 204 -17.53 -67.32 -26.99
CA LEU A 204 -17.81 -67.29 -25.55
C LEU A 204 -16.65 -66.61 -24.79
N ALA A 205 -16.25 -65.43 -25.26
CA ALA A 205 -15.18 -64.67 -24.62
C ALA A 205 -15.59 -64.21 -23.20
N PRO A 206 -14.71 -64.38 -22.19
CA PRO A 206 -14.99 -63.89 -20.86
C PRO A 206 -15.13 -62.37 -20.90
N PHE A 207 -16.29 -61.89 -20.46
CA PHE A 207 -16.52 -60.46 -20.28
C PHE A 207 -15.94 -60.03 -18.93
N LYS A 208 -15.07 -59.02 -18.93
CA LYS A 208 -14.64 -58.36 -17.68
C LYS A 208 -15.88 -57.71 -17.07
N PRO A 209 -16.36 -58.14 -15.89
CA PRO A 209 -17.48 -57.49 -15.24
C PRO A 209 -17.19 -56.00 -15.13
N SER A 210 -18.15 -55.16 -15.50
CA SER A 210 -18.03 -53.72 -15.27
C SER A 210 -17.84 -53.47 -13.78
N GLU A 211 -16.90 -52.58 -13.44
CA GLU A 211 -16.69 -52.23 -12.04
C GLU A 211 -18.01 -51.72 -11.45
N PRO A 212 -18.41 -52.21 -10.27
CA PRO A 212 -19.65 -51.77 -9.64
C PRO A 212 -19.59 -50.26 -9.46
N GLY A 213 -20.52 -49.54 -10.09
CA GLY A 213 -20.56 -48.09 -10.02
C GLY A 213 -20.72 -47.60 -8.57
N SER A 214 -20.21 -46.40 -8.27
CA SER A 214 -20.22 -45.81 -6.92
C SER A 214 -21.61 -45.85 -6.24
N ASN A 215 -22.69 -45.83 -7.03
CA ASN A 215 -24.08 -45.89 -6.55
C ASN A 215 -24.53 -47.25 -6.00
N MET A 216 -23.78 -48.33 -6.19
CA MET A 216 -24.14 -49.65 -5.65
C MET A 216 -24.11 -49.72 -4.11
N ARG A 217 -23.48 -48.74 -3.44
CA ARG A 217 -23.46 -48.63 -1.97
C ARG A 217 -24.83 -48.34 -1.35
N HIS A 218 -25.79 -47.85 -2.14
CA HIS A 218 -27.13 -47.47 -1.66
C HIS A 218 -28.20 -48.54 -1.86
N PHE A 219 -27.91 -49.61 -2.60
CA PHE A 219 -28.83 -50.74 -2.76
C PHE A 219 -28.75 -51.66 -1.54
N ARG A 220 -29.81 -51.71 -0.73
CA ARG A 220 -29.95 -52.67 0.39
C ARG A 220 -30.84 -53.84 -0.05
N LYS A 221 -30.38 -55.07 0.14
CA LYS A 221 -31.19 -56.27 -0.14
C LYS A 221 -32.40 -56.28 0.81
N PRO A 222 -33.63 -56.52 0.32
CA PRO A 222 -34.81 -56.57 1.18
C PRO A 222 -34.71 -57.76 2.14
N THR A 223 -35.07 -57.54 3.41
CA THR A 223 -35.15 -58.61 4.41
C THR A 223 -36.42 -59.42 4.17
N LEU A 224 -36.27 -60.69 3.77
CA LEU A 224 -37.38 -61.61 3.61
C LEU A 224 -37.96 -61.93 4.99
N LYS A 225 -39.26 -61.68 5.21
CA LYS A 225 -39.92 -62.08 6.46
C LYS A 225 -40.10 -63.60 6.47
N PRO A 226 -39.84 -64.28 7.60
CA PRO A 226 -40.08 -65.71 7.71
C PRO A 226 -41.58 -66.00 7.56
N ILE A 227 -41.89 -67.02 6.77
CA ILE A 227 -43.25 -67.52 6.58
C ILE A 227 -43.53 -68.44 7.78
N GLU A 228 -44.50 -68.08 8.62
CA GLU A 228 -44.97 -68.96 9.69
C GLU A 228 -45.79 -70.10 9.05
N ILE A 229 -45.39 -71.35 9.33
CA ILE A 229 -46.08 -72.59 8.91
C ILE A 229 -47.02 -73.02 10.03
#